data_AF-A0AAJ5ZPD7-F1
#
_entry.id   AF-A0AAJ5ZPD7-F1
#
_cell.length_a   1.000
_cell.length_b   1.000
_cell.length_c   1.000
_cell.angle_alpha   90.00
_cell.angle_beta   90.00
_cell.angle_gamma   90.00
#
_symmetry.space_group_name_H-M   'P 1'
#
loop_
_entity.id
_entity.type
_entity.pdbx_description
1 polymer ?
#
loop_
_entity_poly.entity_id
_entity_poly.type
_entity_poly.pdbx_seq_one_letter_code
_entity_poly.pdbx_strand_id
1 'polypeptide(L)' 'MRLIVQPGRKAGSPKHIYSEPLQIDDLQIGENGDVTISVVADDIYSKNSTQRYQIMLTEAEITILADIATPRWRASQRR' A
#
# COMPACT_ATOMS: atom_id res chain seq x y z
N MET A 1 -0.94 -5.32 -2.20
CA MET A 1 -1.84 -4.15 -2.18
C MET A 1 -1.95 -3.58 -3.59
N ARG A 2 -3.11 -3.13 -4.07
CA ARG A 2 -3.27 -2.56 -5.43
C ARG A 2 -3.85 -1.15 -5.32
N LEU A 3 -3.03 -0.13 -5.59
CA LEU A 3 -3.46 1.27 -5.62
C LEU A 3 -3.68 1.72 -7.06
N ILE A 4 -4.92 2.09 -7.38
CA ILE A 4 -5.34 2.53 -8.70
C ILE A 4 -5.87 3.96 -8.57
N VAL A 5 -5.43 4.86 -9.44
CA VAL A 5 -5.98 6.22 -9.51
C VAL A 5 -6.57 6.49 -10.88
N GLN A 6 -7.78 7.07 -10.87
CA GLN A 6 -8.46 7.56 -12.06
C GLN A 6 -8.26 9.07 -12.19
N PRO A 7 -7.91 9.59 -13.38
CA PRO A 7 -7.78 11.04 -13.58
C PRO A 7 -9.14 11.73 -13.38
N GLY A 8 -9.22 12.71 -12.47
CA GLY A 8 -10.47 13.40 -12.14
C GLY A 8 -11.04 14.30 -13.25
N ARG A 9 -10.28 14.61 -14.30
CA ARG A 9 -10.69 15.54 -15.39
C ARG A 9 -10.91 14.90 -16.76
N LYS A 10 -10.37 13.71 -17.03
CA LYS A 10 -10.52 13.02 -18.33
C LYS A 10 -10.76 11.54 -18.09
N ALA A 11 -11.78 10.99 -18.73
CA ALA A 11 -11.97 9.55 -18.83
C ALA A 11 -10.75 8.96 -19.56
N GLY A 12 -9.84 8.37 -18.79
CA GLY A 12 -8.66 7.68 -19.28
C GLY A 12 -8.54 6.34 -18.57
N SER A 13 -7.73 5.44 -19.12
CA SER A 13 -7.42 4.17 -18.45
C SER A 13 -6.84 4.46 -17.06
N PRO A 14 -7.32 3.77 -16.01
CA PRO A 14 -6.75 3.92 -14.68
C PRO A 14 -5.25 3.67 -14.71
N LYS A 15 -4.47 4.53 -14.07
CA LYS A 15 -3.02 4.35 -13.98
C LYS A 15 -2.68 3.55 -12.72
N HIS A 16 -1.79 2.59 -12.90
CA HIS A 16 -1.27 1.81 -11.80
C HIS A 16 -0.19 2.63 -11.10
N ILE A 17 -0.45 3.04 -9.86
CA ILE A 17 0.58 3.60 -8.96
C ILE A 17 1.48 2.47 -8.46
N TYR A 18 0.94 1.25 -8.53
CA TYR A 18 1.52 0.05 -7.97
C TYR A 18 1.43 -1.07 -9.01
N SER A 19 2.54 -1.36 -9.68
CA SER A 19 2.66 -2.46 -10.65
C SER A 19 3.47 -3.64 -10.13
N GLU A 20 4.34 -3.44 -9.14
CA GLU A 20 5.28 -4.45 -8.63
C GLU A 20 5.06 -4.78 -7.15
N PRO A 21 5.38 -5.99 -6.66
CA PRO A 21 5.29 -6.35 -5.24
C PRO A 21 6.12 -5.43 -4.32
N LEU A 22 5.64 -5.18 -3.09
CA LEU A 22 6.33 -4.32 -2.11
C LEU A 22 7.67 -4.95 -1.77
N GLN A 23 8.75 -4.19 -1.92
CA GLN A 23 10.07 -4.58 -1.46
C GLN A 23 10.28 -4.07 -0.04
N ILE A 24 11.19 -4.72 0.69
CA ILE A 24 11.56 -4.27 2.03
C ILE A 24 12.13 -2.84 2.01
N ASP A 25 12.79 -2.47 0.92
CA ASP A 25 13.40 -1.15 0.72
C ASP A 25 12.36 -0.02 0.53
N ASP A 26 11.11 -0.38 0.19
CA ASP A 26 9.99 0.57 0.09
C ASP A 26 9.41 0.90 1.47
N LEU A 27 9.87 0.22 2.53
CA LEU A 27 9.37 0.30 3.89
C LEU A 27 10.40 0.96 4.82
N GLN A 28 9.92 1.86 5.68
CA GLN A 28 10.66 2.38 6.80
C GLN A 28 9.90 2.05 8.09
N ILE A 29 10.56 1.37 9.02
CA ILE A 29 10.01 1.04 10.33
C ILE A 29 10.62 2.02 11.34
N GLY A 30 9.76 2.81 12.00
CA GLY A 30 10.15 3.73 13.05
C GLY A 30 10.41 3.00 14.38
N GLU A 31 11.10 3.68 15.30
CA GLU A 31 11.43 3.13 16.63
C GLU A 31 10.18 2.78 17.46
N ASN A 32 9.06 3.45 17.19
CA ASN A 32 7.78 3.22 17.86
C ASN A 32 6.94 2.10 17.21
N GLY A 33 7.47 1.39 16.21
CA GLY A 33 6.73 0.36 15.48
C GLY A 33 5.85 0.88 14.33
N ASP A 34 5.79 2.19 14.13
CA ASP A 34 5.11 2.81 12.99
C ASP A 34 5.79 2.45 11.67
N VAL A 35 5.00 2.19 10.62
CA VAL A 35 5.51 1.82 9.29
C VAL A 35 5.16 2.90 8.29
N THR A 36 6.17 3.38 7.58
CA THR A 36 6.01 4.26 6.42
C THR A 36 6.29 3.48 5.14
N ILE A 37 5.30 3.42 4.26
CA ILE A 37 5.39 2.83 2.93
C ILE A 37 5.57 3.96 1.93
N SER A 38 6.68 3.97 1.20
CA SER A 38 6.96 4.97 0.17
C SER A 38 6.73 4.39 -1.23
N VAL A 39 5.98 5.11 -2.07
CA VAL A 39 5.71 4.69 -3.45
C VAL A 39 6.07 5.83 -4.38
N VAL A 40 6.93 5.56 -5.36
CA VAL A 40 7.24 6.50 -6.45
C VAL A 40 6.44 6.09 -7.66
N ALA A 41 5.72 7.04 -8.25
CA ALA A 41 4.96 6.80 -9.46
C ALA A 41 5.19 7.89 -10.48
N ASP A 42 5.37 7.46 -11.72
CA ASP A 42 5.62 8.33 -12.84
C ASP A 42 4.35 8.50 -13.69
N ASP A 43 4.28 9.66 -14.32
CA ASP A 43 3.30 10.02 -15.32
C ASP A 43 1.85 9.90 -14.86
N ILE A 44 1.53 10.05 -13.57
CA ILE A 44 0.14 9.91 -13.09
C ILE A 44 -0.73 11.04 -13.64
N TYR A 45 -0.41 12.29 -13.28
CA TYR A 45 -1.24 13.45 -13.65
C TYR A 45 -0.75 14.17 -14.90
N SER A 46 0.55 14.14 -15.19
CA SER A 46 1.18 14.81 -16.33
C SER A 46 2.34 13.97 -16.85
N LYS A 47 2.61 14.06 -18.16
CA LYS A 47 3.73 13.36 -18.81
C LYS A 47 5.08 13.87 -18.28
N ASN A 48 6.05 12.97 -18.16
CA ASN A 48 7.38 13.15 -17.58
C ASN A 48 7.36 13.68 -16.15
N SER A 49 6.42 13.22 -15.33
CA SER A 49 6.22 13.74 -13.99
C SER A 49 6.31 12.64 -12.94
N THR A 50 7.23 12.79 -11.99
CA THR A 50 7.41 11.87 -10.88
C THR A 50 6.71 12.38 -9.63
N GLN A 51 5.90 11.53 -8.99
CA GLN A 51 5.25 11.78 -7.72
C GLN A 51 5.71 10.75 -6.68
N ARG A 52 5.95 11.20 -5.45
CA ARG A 52 6.17 10.32 -4.31
C ARG A 52 4.98 10.37 -3.38
N TYR A 53 4.43 9.21 -3.07
CA TYR A 53 3.35 9.01 -2.09
C TYR A 53 3.92 8.30 -0.88
N GLN A 54 3.41 8.65 0.30
CA GLN A 54 3.76 7.98 1.55
C GLN A 54 2.48 7.60 2.28
N ILE A 55 2.42 6.35 2.73
CA ILE A 55 1.36 5.84 3.59
C ILE A 55 2.02 5.57 4.93
N MET A 56 1.57 6.27 5.96
CA MET A 56 2.03 6.07 7.33
C MET A 56 0.97 5.26 8.06
N LEU A 57 1.40 4.18 8.70
CA LEU A 57 0.56 3.32 9.52
C LEU A 57 1.13 3.28 10.92
N THR A 58 0.28 3.53 11.90
CA THR A 58 0.62 3.34 13.30
C THR A 58 0.69 1.85 13.65
N GLU A 59 1.38 1.49 14.73
CA GLU A 59 1.39 0.12 15.26
C GLU A 59 -0.04 -0.46 15.43
N ALA A 60 -0.97 0.37 15.91
CA ALA A 60 -2.36 -0.04 16.11
C ALA A 60 -3.06 -0.37 14.78
N GLU A 61 -2.87 0.43 13.73
CA GLU A 61 -3.43 0.19 12.40
C GLU A 61 -2.83 -1.05 11.75
N ILE A 62 -1.52 -1.28 11.93
CA ILE A 62 -0.83 -2.48 11.46
C ILE A 62 -1.41 -3.72 12.12
N THR A 63 -1.64 -3.67 13.44
CA THR A 63 -2.21 -4.77 14.21
C THR A 63 -3.60 -5.15 13.67
N ILE A 64 -4.46 -4.16 13.42
CA ILE A 64 -5.79 -4.39 12.84
C ILE A 64 -5.68 -5.06 11.46
N LEU A 65 -4.75 -4.61 10.62
CA LEU A 65 -4.54 -5.19 9.30
C LEU A 65 -4.02 -6.63 9.36
N ALA A 66 -3.14 -6.94 10.32
CA ALA A 66 -2.63 -8.30 10.54
C ALA A 66 -3.74 -9.26 11.00
N ASP A 67 -4.62 -8.81 11.89
CA ASP A 67 -5.75 -9.61 12.36
C ASP A 67 -6.75 -9.94 11.23
N ILE A 68 -6.97 -8.99 10.31
CA ILE A 68 -7.82 -9.21 9.13
C ILE A 68 -7.14 -10.14 8.12
N ALA A 69 -5.82 -10.03 7.95
CA ALA A 69 -5.05 -10.83 7.01
C ALA A 69 -4.86 -12.29 7.48
N THR A 70 -5.12 -12.58 8.76
CA THR A 70 -5.07 -13.93 9.31
C THR A 70 -6.39 -14.65 8.98
N PRO A 71 -6.42 -15.65 8.07
CA PRO A 71 -7.65 -16.40 7.84
C PRO A 71 -8.03 -17.12 9.14
N ARG A 72 -9.34 -17.18 9.45
CA ARG A 72 -9.96 -18.07 10.47
C ARG A 72 -9.74 -19.58 10.19
N TRP A 73 -8.63 -19.98 9.57
CA TRP A 73 -8.28 -21.36 9.23
C TRP A 73 -7.81 -22.21 10.41
N ARG A 74 -7.68 -21.64 11.62
CA ARG A 74 -7.40 -22.42 12.85
C ARG A 74 -8.64 -22.81 13.66
N ALA A 75 -9.85 -22.73 13.08
CA ALA A 75 -11.07 -23.11 13.80
C ALA A 75 -11.53 -24.57 13.60
N SER A 76 -10.82 -25.40 12.82
CA SER A 76 -11.25 -26.80 12.53
C SER A 76 -10.29 -27.90 12.99
N GLN A 77 -9.29 -27.61 13.84
CA GLN A 77 -8.44 -28.63 14.47
C GLN A 77 -8.49 -28.55 16.00
N ARG A 78 -9.68 -28.72 16.56
CA ARG A 78 -9.86 -29.29 17.91
C ARG A 78 -11.08 -30.21 17.85
N ARG A 79 -10.82 -31.47 17.50
CA ARG A 79 -11.65 -32.61 17.93
C ARG A 79 -11.05 -33.12 19.23
#